data_AF-A0A1Z5KGY8-F1
#
_entry.id   AF-A0A1Z5KGY8-F1
#
_cell.length_a   1.000
_cell.length_b   1.000
_cell.length_c   1.000
_cell.angle_alpha   90.00
_cell.angle_beta   90.00
_cell.angle_gamma   90.00
#
_symmetry.space_group_name_H-M   'P 1'
#
loop_
_entity.id
_entity.type
_entity.pdbx_description
1 polymer ?
#
loop_
_entity_poly.entity_id
_entity_poly.type
_entity_poly.pdbx_seq_one_letter_code
_entity_poly.pdbx_strand_id
1 'polypeptide(L)'
;MAALLILLFWVSSLLITPLEALSNFYTQVISDVDDTLKSSGGLNVAGVALGGVDVQYERGVVYPGVAEFMFQLSSNNVATPAKVAILTARAEEFKAALELKASSSLARKFAQAGERAGVSGWGIGPVLYGSVAEWVIQDRKGLRKFTNFERLLQQDPTGEVLRYVYVGDTGELDQQAAETMLREYPEIVQAVFLHVVSGELGDVFIPPPKLINGRPVIFFRTYVGAALAAVELGLMPREGLVQVIDASVLSLADEPRSSDKWKDLEVDMERAVIVLN
;
A
#
# COMPACT_ATOMS: atom_id res chain seq x y z
N MET A 1 -27.32 -15.54 21.84
CA MET A 1 -26.29 -15.14 22.81
C MET A 1 -25.01 -15.96 22.57
N ALA A 2 -24.44 -15.87 21.36
CA ALA A 2 -23.30 -16.68 20.93
C ALA A 2 -22.59 -16.05 19.70
N ALA A 3 -22.29 -14.75 19.76
CA ALA A 3 -21.57 -14.06 18.67
C ALA A 3 -20.40 -13.19 19.15
N LEU A 4 -20.15 -13.13 20.47
CA LEU A 4 -19.15 -12.23 21.05
C LEU A 4 -17.81 -12.91 21.41
N LEU A 5 -17.61 -14.17 21.01
CA LEU A 5 -16.49 -14.99 21.51
C LEU A 5 -15.42 -15.34 20.46
N ILE A 6 -15.53 -14.84 19.23
CA ILE A 6 -14.57 -15.18 18.16
C ILE A 6 -13.45 -14.13 18.00
N LEU A 7 -13.63 -12.89 18.46
CA LEU A 7 -12.62 -11.83 18.26
C LEU A 7 -11.45 -11.84 19.27
N LEU A 8 -11.57 -12.50 20.42
CA LEU A 8 -10.56 -12.42 21.50
C LEU A 8 -9.40 -13.42 21.35
N PHE A 9 -9.46 -14.37 20.41
CA PHE A 9 -8.42 -15.40 20.27
C PHE A 9 -7.30 -15.06 19.27
N TRP A 10 -7.38 -13.94 18.55
CA TRP A 10 -6.37 -13.57 17.54
C TRP A 10 -5.17 -12.79 18.09
N VAL A 11 -5.27 -12.21 19.29
CA VAL A 11 -4.23 -11.34 19.86
C VAL A 11 -3.03 -12.12 20.44
N SER A 12 -3.17 -13.42 20.69
CA SER A 12 -2.17 -14.19 21.46
C SER A 12 -0.99 -14.73 20.64
N SER A 13 -1.00 -14.65 19.30
CA SER A 13 0.01 -15.29 18.44
C SER A 13 0.88 -14.31 17.64
N LEU A 14 0.68 -13.00 17.79
CA LEU A 14 1.45 -11.95 17.10
C LEU A 14 2.59 -11.38 17.96
N LEU A 15 3.08 -12.15 18.95
CA LEU A 15 4.18 -11.69 19.80
C LEU A 15 5.48 -11.61 19.00
N ILE A 16 5.66 -10.49 18.30
CA ILE A 16 6.96 -9.90 18.03
C ILE A 16 7.68 -9.87 19.38
N THR A 17 8.84 -10.51 19.45
CA THR A 17 9.56 -10.60 20.73
C THR A 17 9.86 -9.17 21.25
N PRO A 18 9.87 -8.94 22.58
CA PRO A 18 10.10 -7.60 23.14
C PRO A 18 11.41 -6.93 22.70
N LEU A 19 12.37 -7.72 22.19
CA LEU A 19 13.65 -7.24 21.67
C LEU A 19 13.54 -6.65 20.24
N GLU A 20 12.66 -7.20 19.40
CA GLU A 20 12.35 -6.65 18.06
C GLU A 20 11.49 -5.38 18.16
N ALA A 21 10.63 -5.29 19.17
CA ALA A 21 9.82 -4.09 19.44
C ALA A 21 10.67 -2.85 19.84
N LEU A 22 11.94 -3.05 20.21
CA LEU A 22 12.88 -1.99 20.60
C LEU A 22 13.90 -1.63 19.52
N SER A 23 13.89 -2.31 18.37
CA SER A 23 14.80 -1.96 17.28
C SER A 23 14.17 -0.94 16.35
N ASN A 24 14.80 0.23 16.22
CA ASN A 24 14.48 1.22 15.19
C ASN A 24 14.83 0.62 13.83
N PHE A 25 13.87 -0.06 13.19
CA PHE A 25 14.07 -0.54 11.84
C PHE A 25 13.77 0.55 10.84
N TYR A 26 14.74 0.81 9.97
CA TYR A 26 14.54 1.71 8.86
C TYR A 26 13.62 1.05 7.84
N THR A 27 12.37 1.53 7.76
CA THR A 27 11.32 0.91 6.96
C THR A 27 11.19 1.62 5.62
N GLN A 28 11.47 0.90 4.54
CA GLN A 28 11.13 1.36 3.20
C GLN A 28 9.82 0.71 2.74
N VAL A 29 8.84 1.54 2.41
CA VAL A 29 7.62 1.07 1.78
C VAL A 29 7.87 0.89 0.29
N ILE A 30 7.47 -0.26 -0.22
CA ILE A 30 7.55 -0.63 -1.63
C ILE A 30 6.11 -0.72 -2.15
N SER A 31 5.85 -0.16 -3.33
CA SER A 31 4.50 -0.18 -3.87
C SER A 31 4.43 -0.36 -5.37
N ASP A 32 3.32 -0.94 -5.84
CA ASP A 32 2.85 -0.74 -7.22
C ASP A 32 2.34 0.71 -7.41
N VAL A 33 1.68 1.02 -8.54
CA VAL A 33 1.17 2.34 -8.87
C VAL A 33 -0.32 2.28 -9.20
N ASP A 34 -0.68 1.49 -10.20
CA ASP A 34 -2.04 1.50 -10.75
C ASP A 34 -2.89 0.60 -9.86
N ASP A 35 -4.10 1.05 -9.52
CA ASP A 35 -4.99 0.44 -8.55
C ASP A 35 -4.49 0.28 -7.12
N THR A 36 -3.21 0.56 -6.88
CA THR A 36 -2.63 0.67 -5.55
C THR A 36 -2.54 2.13 -5.08
N LEU A 37 -1.81 2.99 -5.79
CA LEU A 37 -1.58 4.39 -5.40
C LEU A 37 -2.59 5.35 -6.03
N LYS A 38 -3.03 5.03 -7.23
CA LYS A 38 -4.04 5.78 -7.97
C LYS A 38 -4.89 4.82 -8.79
N SER A 39 -6.15 5.18 -9.02
CA SER A 39 -7.04 4.33 -9.79
C SER A 39 -6.68 4.26 -11.27
N SER A 40 -6.78 3.08 -11.84
CA SER A 40 -6.68 2.84 -13.28
C SER A 40 -7.96 3.25 -14.04
N GLY A 41 -9.09 3.39 -13.33
CA GLY A 41 -10.41 3.65 -13.89
C GLY A 41 -10.94 2.52 -14.78
N GLY A 42 -10.42 1.29 -14.62
CA GLY A 42 -10.88 0.09 -15.32
C GLY A 42 -10.76 0.18 -16.84
N LEU A 43 -9.78 0.96 -17.35
CA LEU A 43 -9.61 1.16 -18.79
C LEU A 43 -9.33 -0.17 -19.48
N ASN A 44 -10.29 -0.64 -20.28
CA ASN A 44 -10.15 -1.84 -21.09
C ASN A 44 -10.14 -1.49 -22.58
N VAL A 45 -9.14 -1.99 -23.31
CA VAL A 45 -9.04 -1.85 -24.77
C VAL A 45 -8.93 -3.23 -25.38
N ALA A 46 -9.90 -3.59 -26.22
CA ALA A 46 -9.95 -4.87 -26.92
C ALA A 46 -9.84 -6.11 -25.98
N GLY A 47 -10.43 -6.04 -24.79
CA GLY A 47 -10.41 -7.12 -23.81
C GLY A 47 -9.20 -7.09 -22.88
N VAL A 48 -8.27 -6.15 -23.06
CA VAL A 48 -7.05 -6.02 -22.25
C VAL A 48 -7.17 -4.83 -21.31
N ALA A 49 -7.05 -5.08 -20.01
CA ALA A 49 -6.96 -4.04 -18.99
C ALA A 49 -5.63 -3.26 -19.12
N LEU A 50 -5.71 -1.94 -19.23
CA LEU A 50 -4.57 -1.03 -19.39
C LEU A 50 -4.22 -0.36 -18.05
N GLY A 51 -3.64 -1.15 -17.15
CA GLY A 51 -3.05 -0.71 -15.88
C GLY A 51 -3.73 -1.29 -14.64
N GLY A 52 -5.00 -1.67 -14.73
CA GLY A 52 -5.75 -2.20 -13.60
C GLY A 52 -7.22 -2.39 -13.96
N VAL A 53 -8.01 -2.77 -12.96
CA VAL A 53 -9.44 -3.08 -13.06
C VAL A 53 -10.33 -2.14 -12.28
N ASP A 54 -9.83 -1.34 -11.33
CA ASP A 54 -10.66 -0.52 -10.43
C ASP A 54 -11.56 0.45 -11.20
N VAL A 55 -12.88 0.34 -10.99
CA VAL A 55 -13.88 1.26 -11.55
C VAL A 55 -14.51 2.19 -10.50
N GLN A 56 -14.15 2.08 -9.22
CA GLN A 56 -14.75 2.89 -8.16
C GLN A 56 -14.33 4.37 -8.24
N TYR A 57 -13.11 4.63 -8.70
CA TYR A 57 -12.57 5.98 -8.87
C TYR A 57 -12.28 6.28 -10.34
N GLU A 58 -12.29 7.57 -10.66
CA GLU A 58 -11.88 8.01 -11.99
C GLU A 58 -10.39 7.74 -12.22
N ARG A 59 -10.04 7.46 -13.47
CA ARG A 59 -8.66 7.18 -13.86
C ARG A 59 -7.70 8.29 -13.45
N GLY A 60 -6.65 7.92 -12.71
CA GLY A 60 -5.59 8.82 -12.28
C GLY A 60 -5.87 9.53 -10.95
N VAL A 61 -7.06 9.36 -10.36
CA VAL A 61 -7.34 9.82 -9.01
C VAL A 61 -6.46 9.06 -8.03
N VAL A 62 -5.71 9.80 -7.21
CA VAL A 62 -4.89 9.24 -6.13
C VAL A 62 -5.82 8.84 -4.99
N TYR A 63 -5.68 7.61 -4.49
CA TYR A 63 -6.60 7.09 -3.48
C TYR A 63 -6.59 7.93 -2.19
N PRO A 64 -7.74 8.07 -1.51
CA PRO A 64 -7.82 8.80 -0.24
C PRO A 64 -6.83 8.24 0.79
N GLY A 65 -6.09 9.14 1.45
CA GLY A 65 -5.17 8.77 2.53
C GLY A 65 -3.86 8.08 2.13
N VAL A 66 -3.68 7.61 0.89
CA VAL A 66 -2.53 6.77 0.50
C VAL A 66 -1.17 7.39 0.80
N ALA A 67 -0.98 8.67 0.45
CA ALA A 67 0.29 9.36 0.66
C ALA A 67 0.63 9.49 2.15
N GLU A 68 -0.38 9.72 2.98
CA GLU A 68 -0.23 9.82 4.43
C GLU A 68 0.06 8.44 5.03
N PHE A 69 -0.65 7.40 4.60
CA PHE A 69 -0.41 6.03 5.06
C PHE A 69 1.03 5.57 4.78
N MET A 70 1.52 5.82 3.57
CA MET A 70 2.88 5.49 3.16
C MET A 70 3.92 6.27 3.97
N PHE A 71 3.66 7.55 4.23
CA PHE A 71 4.52 8.37 5.07
C PHE A 71 4.62 7.82 6.49
N GLN A 72 3.47 7.58 7.13
CA GLN A 72 3.40 7.10 8.52
C GLN A 72 4.08 5.74 8.71
N LEU A 73 3.99 4.85 7.73
CA LEU A 73 4.75 3.59 7.73
C LEU A 73 6.26 3.84 7.64
N SER A 74 6.70 4.71 6.72
CA SER A 74 8.11 5.00 6.52
C SER A 74 8.74 5.79 7.67
N SER A 75 7.97 6.59 8.40
CA SER A 75 8.44 7.46 9.48
C SER A 75 8.37 6.84 10.87
N ASN A 76 7.87 5.60 10.99
CA ASN A 76 7.73 4.97 12.29
C ASN A 76 9.11 4.86 12.99
N ASN A 77 9.26 5.56 14.11
CA ASN A 77 10.49 5.65 14.91
C ASN A 77 11.74 6.20 14.19
N VAL A 78 11.58 6.93 13.08
CA VAL A 78 12.71 7.53 12.35
C VAL A 78 12.42 8.98 11.92
N ALA A 79 13.41 9.86 12.09
CA ALA A 79 13.27 11.29 11.75
C ALA A 79 13.39 11.57 10.24
N THR A 80 14.16 10.73 9.54
CA THR A 80 14.42 10.86 8.09
C THR A 80 13.87 9.63 7.37
N PRO A 81 12.55 9.54 7.14
CA PRO A 81 11.93 8.35 6.55
C PRO A 81 12.46 8.02 5.16
N ALA A 82 12.54 6.72 4.85
CA ALA A 82 12.85 6.25 3.52
C ALA A 82 11.77 6.71 2.52
N LYS A 83 12.19 7.05 1.30
CA LYS A 83 11.26 7.32 0.21
C LYS A 83 10.62 6.03 -0.27
N VAL A 84 9.39 6.14 -0.78
CA VAL A 84 8.65 4.98 -1.31
C VAL A 84 9.28 4.50 -2.61
N ALA A 85 9.67 3.23 -2.65
CA ALA A 85 10.16 2.59 -3.87
C ALA A 85 8.99 2.07 -4.69
N ILE A 86 9.04 2.25 -6.01
CA ILE A 86 7.98 1.84 -6.92
C ILE A 86 8.42 0.64 -7.75
N LEU A 87 7.66 -0.45 -7.71
CA LEU A 87 7.84 -1.63 -8.55
C LEU A 87 6.70 -1.69 -9.56
N THR A 88 6.93 -1.18 -10.77
CA THR A 88 5.87 -1.12 -11.78
C THR A 88 6.17 -2.08 -12.94
N ALA A 89 5.11 -2.75 -13.42
CA ALA A 89 5.16 -3.52 -14.66
C ALA A 89 5.08 -2.64 -15.92
N ARG A 90 4.92 -1.32 -15.79
CA ARG A 90 4.92 -0.39 -16.92
C ARG A 90 6.23 -0.51 -17.69
N ALA A 91 6.12 -0.56 -19.00
CA ALA A 91 7.24 -0.73 -19.89
C ALA A 91 8.20 0.48 -19.83
N GLU A 92 9.47 0.18 -19.60
CA GLU A 92 10.57 1.14 -19.58
C GLU A 92 10.73 1.87 -20.92
N GLU A 93 10.39 1.22 -22.03
CA GLU A 93 10.43 1.78 -23.37
C GLU A 93 9.45 2.95 -23.55
N PHE A 94 8.42 3.03 -22.70
CA PHE A 94 7.48 4.16 -22.65
C PHE A 94 7.76 5.12 -21.47
N LYS A 95 8.91 5.00 -20.80
CA LYS A 95 9.27 5.84 -19.65
C LYS A 95 9.09 7.33 -19.95
N ALA A 96 9.50 7.85 -21.10
CA ALA A 96 9.31 9.27 -21.43
C ALA A 96 7.83 9.73 -21.41
N ALA A 97 6.88 8.82 -21.70
CA ALA A 97 5.44 9.09 -21.67
C ALA A 97 4.77 8.68 -20.33
N LEU A 98 5.33 7.70 -19.62
CA LEU A 98 4.75 7.08 -18.43
C LEU A 98 5.49 7.40 -17.13
N GLU A 99 6.55 8.20 -17.21
CA GLU A 99 7.37 8.61 -16.07
C GLU A 99 6.53 9.33 -15.02
N LEU A 100 6.73 8.93 -13.77
CA LEU A 100 6.17 9.61 -12.62
C LEU A 100 6.95 10.91 -12.41
N LYS A 101 6.60 11.93 -13.20
CA LYS A 101 7.18 13.26 -13.06
C LYS A 101 6.90 13.82 -11.67
N ALA A 102 7.84 14.58 -11.12
CA ALA A 102 7.66 15.26 -9.84
C ALA A 102 6.42 16.18 -9.82
N SER A 103 6.01 16.69 -10.99
CA SER A 103 4.79 17.50 -11.14
C SER A 103 3.47 16.72 -11.16
N SER A 104 3.53 15.38 -11.25
CA SER A 104 2.33 14.53 -11.24
C SER A 104 1.52 14.73 -9.95
N SER A 105 0.20 14.55 -10.02
CA SER A 105 -0.69 14.62 -8.86
C SER A 105 -0.22 13.68 -7.73
N LEU A 106 0.23 12.48 -8.11
CA LEU A 106 0.77 11.49 -7.18
C LEU A 106 2.03 11.97 -6.46
N ALA A 107 3.06 12.39 -7.21
CA ALA A 107 4.31 12.87 -6.62
C ALA A 107 4.08 14.09 -5.71
N ARG A 108 3.19 15.02 -6.11
CA ARG A 108 2.82 16.18 -5.30
C ARG A 108 2.12 15.78 -4.00
N LYS A 109 1.17 14.83 -4.03
CA LYS A 109 0.49 14.37 -2.80
C LYS A 109 1.46 13.70 -1.82
N PHE A 110 2.43 12.94 -2.33
CA PHE A 110 3.48 12.33 -1.53
C PHE A 110 4.40 13.39 -0.91
N ALA A 111 4.88 14.35 -1.69
CA ALA A 111 5.68 15.47 -1.18
C ALA A 111 4.93 16.24 -0.10
N GLN A 112 3.64 16.54 -0.32
CA GLN A 112 2.78 17.23 0.65
C GLN A 112 2.61 16.47 1.97
N ALA A 113 2.57 15.14 1.97
CA ALA A 113 2.51 14.35 3.20
C ALA A 113 3.79 14.54 4.03
N GLY A 114 4.96 14.45 3.38
CA GLY A 114 6.23 14.76 4.02
C GLY A 114 6.30 16.20 4.54
N GLU A 115 5.89 17.18 3.73
CA GLU A 115 5.89 18.60 4.12
C GLU A 115 4.99 18.90 5.33
N ARG A 116 3.79 18.30 5.41
CA ARG A 116 2.89 18.44 6.57
C ARG A 116 3.53 17.94 7.86
N ALA A 117 4.35 16.89 7.76
CA ALA A 117 5.10 16.33 8.87
C ALA A 117 6.47 16.99 9.09
N GLY A 118 6.81 18.05 8.35
CA GLY A 118 8.08 18.76 8.46
C GLY A 118 9.28 18.07 7.80
N VAL A 119 9.06 17.03 6.98
CA VAL A 119 10.10 16.29 6.26
C VAL A 119 10.17 16.73 4.81
N SER A 120 11.01 17.74 4.55
CA SER A 120 11.23 18.26 3.20
C SER A 120 11.88 17.23 2.27
N GLY A 121 11.40 17.15 1.03
CA GLY A 121 11.99 16.31 -0.01
C GLY A 121 11.66 14.81 0.10
N TRP A 122 10.81 14.40 1.04
CA TRP A 122 10.25 13.05 1.09
C TRP A 122 9.21 12.84 -0.01
N GLY A 123 8.98 11.57 -0.38
CA GLY A 123 7.95 11.18 -1.34
C GLY A 123 8.32 9.92 -2.10
N ILE A 124 8.12 9.93 -3.41
CA ILE A 124 8.51 8.82 -4.30
C ILE A 124 10.03 8.81 -4.49
N GLY A 125 10.63 7.63 -4.31
CA GLY A 125 12.05 7.36 -4.47
C GLY A 125 12.33 6.62 -5.77
N PRO A 126 13.12 5.53 -5.76
CA PRO A 126 13.48 4.80 -6.97
C PRO A 126 12.23 4.18 -7.62
N VAL A 127 12.19 4.23 -8.96
CA VAL A 127 11.12 3.62 -9.77
C VAL A 127 11.75 2.55 -10.66
N LEU A 128 11.36 1.30 -10.43
CA LEU A 128 11.86 0.14 -11.14
C LEU A 128 10.79 -0.34 -12.14
N TYR A 129 11.09 -0.14 -13.43
CA TYR A 129 10.19 -0.42 -14.55
C TYR A 129 10.25 -1.88 -15.03
N GLY A 130 9.19 -2.31 -15.73
CA GLY A 130 9.12 -3.55 -16.50
C GLY A 130 9.52 -3.33 -17.96
N SER A 131 9.27 -4.29 -18.86
CA SER A 131 9.47 -4.15 -20.32
C SER A 131 8.16 -4.24 -21.12
N VAL A 132 8.15 -3.82 -22.39
CA VAL A 132 6.96 -3.89 -23.28
C VAL A 132 6.40 -5.31 -23.41
N ALA A 133 7.27 -6.31 -23.59
CA ALA A 133 6.83 -7.70 -23.73
C ALA A 133 6.09 -8.19 -22.47
N GLU A 134 6.52 -7.73 -21.29
CA GLU A 134 5.93 -8.07 -20.00
C GLU A 134 4.66 -7.25 -19.70
N TRP A 135 4.54 -6.04 -20.25
CA TRP A 135 3.32 -5.24 -20.16
C TRP A 135 2.16 -5.87 -20.95
N VAL A 136 2.46 -6.55 -22.06
CA VAL A 136 1.48 -7.29 -22.88
C VAL A 136 1.22 -8.70 -22.34
N ILE A 137 2.23 -9.39 -21.80
CA ILE A 137 2.11 -10.75 -21.24
C ILE A 137 1.83 -10.66 -19.73
N GLN A 138 0.54 -10.65 -19.37
CA GLN A 138 0.07 -10.48 -17.99
C GLN A 138 0.67 -11.51 -17.01
N ASP A 139 0.83 -12.77 -17.41
CA ASP A 139 1.24 -13.90 -16.56
C ASP A 139 2.65 -13.79 -15.95
N ARG A 140 3.45 -12.79 -16.37
CA ARG A 140 4.82 -12.57 -15.87
C ARG A 140 4.95 -11.35 -14.96
N LYS A 141 3.90 -10.54 -14.79
CA LYS A 141 3.97 -9.29 -14.01
C LYS A 141 4.40 -9.53 -12.55
N GLY A 142 3.87 -10.56 -11.90
CA GLY A 142 4.20 -10.88 -10.52
C GLY A 142 5.68 -11.24 -10.33
N LEU A 143 6.22 -12.12 -11.20
CA LEU A 143 7.64 -12.47 -11.19
C LEU A 143 8.52 -11.25 -11.45
N ARG A 144 8.11 -10.34 -12.34
CA ARG A 144 8.88 -9.12 -12.62
C ARG A 144 8.92 -8.17 -11.43
N LYS A 145 7.81 -7.98 -10.73
CA LYS A 145 7.78 -7.17 -9.48
C LYS A 145 8.72 -7.78 -8.45
N PHE A 146 8.73 -9.11 -8.29
CA PHE A 146 9.71 -9.79 -7.45
C PHE A 146 11.16 -9.57 -7.90
N THR A 147 11.49 -9.71 -9.19
CA THR A 147 12.85 -9.44 -9.69
C THR A 147 13.25 -7.96 -9.52
N ASN A 148 12.31 -7.03 -9.67
CA ASN A 148 12.56 -5.61 -9.40
C ASN A 148 12.81 -5.39 -7.90
N PHE A 149 12.13 -6.09 -7.00
CA PHE A 149 12.47 -6.06 -5.57
C PHE A 149 13.92 -6.54 -5.33
N GLU A 150 14.35 -7.65 -5.94
CA GLU A 150 15.74 -8.12 -5.80
C GLU A 150 16.76 -7.09 -6.32
N ARG A 151 16.43 -6.37 -7.40
CA ARG A 151 17.26 -5.26 -7.89
C ARG A 151 17.29 -4.09 -6.92
N LEU A 152 16.18 -3.79 -6.25
CA LEU A 152 16.14 -2.76 -5.21
C LEU A 152 17.05 -3.15 -4.03
N LEU A 153 17.05 -4.42 -3.60
CA LEU A 153 17.94 -4.91 -2.55
C LEU A 153 19.43 -4.70 -2.88
N GLN A 154 19.81 -4.82 -4.16
CA GLN A 154 21.17 -4.58 -4.63
C GLN A 154 21.56 -3.09 -4.67
N GLN A 155 20.57 -2.20 -4.62
CA GLN A 155 20.77 -0.75 -4.75
C GLN A 155 20.85 -0.03 -3.42
N ASP A 156 20.64 -0.71 -2.28
CA ASP A 156 20.61 -0.07 -0.96
C ASP A 156 21.94 0.66 -0.65
N PRO A 157 21.95 2.00 -0.76
CA PRO A 157 23.18 2.78 -0.60
C PRO A 157 23.36 3.23 0.86
N THR A 158 22.42 2.90 1.76
CA THR A 158 22.35 3.46 3.11
C THR A 158 23.28 2.75 4.08
N GLY A 159 23.57 1.47 3.85
CA GLY A 159 24.31 0.62 4.78
C GLY A 159 23.52 0.30 6.07
N GLU A 160 22.25 0.71 6.16
CA GLU A 160 21.33 0.35 7.22
C GLU A 160 20.60 -0.95 6.88
N VAL A 161 20.20 -1.71 7.90
CA VAL A 161 19.37 -2.91 7.66
C VAL A 161 17.95 -2.45 7.36
N LEU A 162 17.63 -2.31 6.06
CA LEU A 162 16.29 -2.00 5.60
C LEU A 162 15.32 -3.15 5.89
N ARG A 163 14.18 -2.80 6.47
CA ARG A 163 12.99 -3.64 6.48
C ARG A 163 11.98 -3.09 5.48
N TYR A 164 11.18 -3.98 4.92
CA TYR A 164 10.28 -3.64 3.83
C TYR A 164 8.83 -3.94 4.20
N VAL A 165 7.95 -3.03 3.80
CA VAL A 165 6.49 -3.25 3.76
C VAL A 165 6.07 -3.13 2.31
N TYR A 166 5.39 -4.15 1.78
CA TYR A 166 4.87 -4.11 0.42
C TYR A 166 3.40 -3.68 0.42
N VAL A 167 3.05 -2.77 -0.49
CA VAL A 167 1.68 -2.32 -0.71
C VAL A 167 1.34 -2.49 -2.19
N GLY A 168 0.37 -3.35 -2.50
CA GLY A 168 -0.10 -3.62 -3.86
C GLY A 168 -1.62 -3.72 -3.91
N ASP A 169 -2.16 -4.28 -4.98
CA ASP A 169 -3.59 -4.52 -5.15
C ASP A 169 -3.95 -5.99 -5.45
N THR A 170 -5.25 -6.29 -5.56
CA THR A 170 -5.76 -7.62 -5.94
C THR A 170 -6.22 -7.73 -7.40
N GLY A 171 -6.20 -6.64 -8.15
CA GLY A 171 -6.62 -6.55 -9.55
C GLY A 171 -5.54 -7.05 -10.52
N GLU A 172 -4.27 -6.95 -10.13
CA GLU A 172 -3.13 -7.49 -10.87
C GLU A 172 -2.40 -8.62 -10.11
N LEU A 173 -1.20 -9.00 -10.57
CA LEU A 173 -0.37 -10.06 -9.97
C LEU A 173 0.46 -9.59 -8.76
N ASP A 174 -0.01 -8.56 -8.06
CA ASP A 174 0.63 -8.02 -6.86
C ASP A 174 0.64 -9.00 -5.70
N GLN A 175 -0.49 -9.68 -5.50
CA GLN A 175 -0.55 -10.75 -4.50
C GLN A 175 0.52 -11.81 -4.78
N GLN A 176 0.67 -12.27 -6.03
CA GLN A 176 1.67 -13.28 -6.38
C GLN A 176 3.10 -12.78 -6.09
N ALA A 177 3.41 -11.53 -6.45
CA ALA A 177 4.70 -10.91 -6.17
C ALA A 177 4.96 -10.85 -4.66
N ALA A 178 4.00 -10.32 -3.90
CA ALA A 178 4.11 -10.11 -2.46
C ALA A 178 4.26 -11.43 -1.69
N GLU A 179 3.47 -12.45 -2.04
CA GLU A 179 3.61 -13.77 -1.43
C GLU A 179 4.97 -14.41 -1.74
N THR A 180 5.51 -14.17 -2.93
CA THR A 180 6.85 -14.65 -3.30
C THR A 180 7.92 -13.91 -2.49
N MET A 181 7.81 -12.59 -2.33
CA MET A 181 8.70 -11.82 -1.44
C MET A 181 8.68 -12.35 -0.01
N LEU A 182 7.50 -12.68 0.54
CA LEU A 182 7.39 -13.27 1.88
C LEU A 182 7.95 -14.70 1.98
N ARG A 183 7.89 -15.48 0.90
CA ARG A 183 8.46 -16.83 0.88
C ARG A 183 9.98 -16.81 0.84
N GLU A 184 10.55 -15.96 0.00
CA GLU A 184 11.99 -15.91 -0.27
C GLU A 184 12.76 -14.99 0.70
N TYR A 185 12.13 -13.91 1.19
CA TYR A 185 12.77 -12.90 2.05
C TYR A 185 11.95 -12.56 3.32
N PRO A 186 11.46 -13.55 4.10
CA PRO A 186 10.63 -13.30 5.30
C PRO A 186 11.36 -12.55 6.41
N GLU A 187 12.69 -12.50 6.39
CA GLU A 187 13.51 -11.82 7.40
C GLU A 187 13.48 -10.29 7.24
N ILE A 188 13.40 -9.79 6.01
CA ILE A 188 13.39 -8.35 5.72
C ILE A 188 12.01 -7.82 5.35
N VAL A 189 11.11 -8.62 4.75
CA VAL A 189 9.75 -8.20 4.43
C VAL A 189 8.81 -8.45 5.62
N GLN A 190 8.32 -7.37 6.23
CA GLN A 190 7.62 -7.43 7.51
C GLN A 190 6.12 -7.64 7.36
N ALA A 191 5.52 -7.05 6.33
CA ALA A 191 4.09 -7.12 6.09
C ALA A 191 3.78 -6.81 4.62
N VAL A 192 2.65 -7.32 4.18
CA VAL A 192 2.05 -7.06 2.87
C VAL A 192 0.66 -6.50 3.09
N PHE A 193 0.34 -5.40 2.41
CA PHE A 193 -0.99 -4.81 2.35
C PHE A 193 -1.48 -4.85 0.89
N LEU A 194 -2.64 -5.46 0.66
CA LEU A 194 -3.24 -5.60 -0.67
C LEU A 194 -4.58 -4.86 -0.72
N HIS A 195 -4.61 -3.80 -1.52
CA HIS A 195 -5.80 -3.02 -1.80
C HIS A 195 -6.76 -3.86 -2.63
N VAL A 196 -7.92 -4.17 -2.06
CA VAL A 196 -8.94 -4.96 -2.71
C VAL A 196 -9.71 -4.06 -3.67
N VAL A 197 -9.45 -4.24 -4.96
CA VAL A 197 -10.09 -3.51 -6.06
C VAL A 197 -11.02 -4.41 -6.86
N SER A 198 -11.95 -3.80 -7.60
CA SER A 198 -12.97 -4.51 -8.36
C SER A 198 -13.20 -3.85 -9.72
N GLY A 199 -13.42 -4.67 -10.75
CA GLY A 199 -13.90 -4.25 -12.07
C GLY A 199 -15.40 -3.95 -12.13
N GLU A 200 -16.10 -4.13 -11.01
CA GLU A 200 -17.55 -3.92 -10.88
C GLU A 200 -17.83 -3.00 -9.67
N LEU A 201 -18.87 -2.17 -9.79
CA LEU A 201 -19.37 -1.33 -8.70
C LEU A 201 -20.19 -2.16 -7.70
N GLY A 202 -20.27 -1.68 -6.46
CA GLY A 202 -21.02 -2.32 -5.38
C GLY A 202 -20.14 -3.00 -4.33
N ASP A 203 -20.73 -3.94 -3.60
CA ASP A 203 -20.07 -4.58 -2.47
C ASP A 203 -18.93 -5.49 -2.92
N VAL A 204 -17.72 -5.23 -2.39
CA VAL A 204 -16.52 -5.99 -2.69
C VAL A 204 -16.20 -6.94 -1.54
N PHE A 205 -15.99 -8.22 -1.85
CA PHE A 205 -15.54 -9.19 -0.86
C PHE A 205 -14.07 -8.95 -0.52
N ILE A 206 -13.79 -8.60 0.74
CA ILE A 206 -12.44 -8.46 1.28
C ILE A 206 -12.03 -9.82 1.87
N PRO A 207 -11.00 -10.49 1.33
CA PRO A 207 -10.52 -11.74 1.90
C PRO A 207 -10.02 -11.55 3.35
N PRO A 208 -10.12 -12.57 4.21
CA PRO A 208 -9.52 -12.48 5.54
C PRO A 208 -7.99 -12.38 5.46
N PRO A 209 -7.34 -11.75 6.44
CA PRO A 209 -5.88 -11.71 6.51
C PRO A 209 -5.31 -13.12 6.66
N LYS A 210 -4.08 -13.32 6.20
CA LYS A 210 -3.35 -14.60 6.30
C LYS A 210 -1.89 -14.40 6.66
N LEU A 211 -1.21 -15.47 7.03
CA LEU A 211 0.22 -15.48 7.32
C LEU A 211 0.98 -16.30 6.27
N ILE A 212 2.15 -15.83 5.87
CA ILE A 212 3.13 -16.57 5.07
C ILE A 212 4.47 -16.46 5.79
N ASN A 213 5.05 -17.59 6.17
CA ASN A 213 6.30 -17.62 6.97
C ASN A 213 6.26 -16.72 8.22
N GLY A 214 5.10 -16.64 8.88
CA GLY A 214 4.90 -15.79 10.07
C GLY A 214 4.69 -14.30 9.78
N ARG A 215 4.66 -13.87 8.51
CA ARG A 215 4.44 -12.48 8.10
C ARG A 215 3.01 -12.25 7.62
N PRO A 216 2.37 -11.13 8.02
CA PRO A 216 0.99 -10.83 7.64
C PRO A 216 0.84 -10.41 6.18
N VAL A 217 -0.20 -10.95 5.55
CA VAL A 217 -0.82 -10.44 4.33
C VAL A 217 -2.20 -9.92 4.71
N ILE A 218 -2.35 -8.60 4.62
CA ILE A 218 -3.56 -7.87 4.98
C ILE A 218 -4.27 -7.44 3.70
N PHE A 219 -5.54 -7.80 3.58
CA PHE A 219 -6.41 -7.29 2.52
C PHE A 219 -7.22 -6.12 3.09
N PHE A 220 -7.30 -5.02 2.34
CA PHE A 220 -7.98 -3.81 2.81
C PHE A 220 -8.75 -3.14 1.69
N ARG A 221 -9.82 -2.40 2.03
CA ARG A 221 -10.61 -1.64 1.06
C ARG A 221 -10.26 -0.16 1.05
N THR A 222 -9.97 0.42 2.22
CA THR A 222 -9.52 1.82 2.31
C THR A 222 -8.17 1.91 3.02
N TYR A 223 -7.44 2.99 2.75
CA TYR A 223 -6.17 3.25 3.44
C TYR A 223 -6.35 3.52 4.94
N VAL A 224 -7.55 3.88 5.41
CA VAL A 224 -7.88 3.88 6.85
C VAL A 224 -7.91 2.45 7.40
N GLY A 225 -8.53 1.50 6.69
CA GLY A 225 -8.50 0.09 7.05
C GLY A 225 -7.07 -0.49 7.06
N ALA A 226 -6.24 -0.08 6.09
CA ALA A 226 -4.81 -0.44 6.07
C ALA A 226 -4.05 0.14 7.26
N ALA A 227 -4.26 1.43 7.58
CA ALA A 227 -3.64 2.11 8.71
C ALA A 227 -4.05 1.49 10.05
N LEU A 228 -5.32 1.11 10.20
CA LEU A 228 -5.82 0.41 11.38
C LEU A 228 -5.07 -0.91 11.60
N ALA A 229 -4.96 -1.73 10.55
CA ALA A 229 -4.20 -2.97 10.61
C ALA A 229 -2.70 -2.72 10.88
N ALA A 230 -2.11 -1.65 10.33
CA ALA A 230 -0.73 -1.29 10.62
C ALA A 230 -0.51 -0.91 12.10
N VAL A 231 -1.46 -0.22 12.74
CA VAL A 231 -1.43 0.06 14.18
C VAL A 231 -1.51 -1.24 14.99
N GLU A 232 -2.43 -2.14 14.66
CA GLU A 232 -2.59 -3.43 15.34
C GLU A 232 -1.33 -4.31 15.21
N LEU A 233 -0.61 -4.21 14.10
CA LEU A 233 0.66 -4.89 13.85
C LEU A 233 1.88 -4.17 14.46
N GLY A 234 1.72 -3.00 15.07
CA GLY A 234 2.82 -2.19 15.62
C GLY A 234 3.71 -1.52 14.55
N LEU A 235 3.27 -1.47 13.30
CA LEU A 235 3.99 -0.84 12.17
C LEU A 235 3.73 0.66 12.07
N MET A 236 2.72 1.16 12.78
CA MET A 236 2.31 2.56 12.77
C MET A 236 1.84 2.98 14.17
N PRO A 237 2.16 4.19 14.66
CA PRO A 237 1.59 4.71 15.90
C PRO A 237 0.12 5.13 15.72
N ARG A 238 -0.64 5.22 16.82
CA ARG A 238 -2.07 5.62 16.79
C ARG A 238 -2.28 7.00 16.17
N GLU A 239 -1.34 7.92 16.40
CA GLU A 239 -1.33 9.25 15.82
C GLU A 239 -1.25 9.21 14.28
N GLY A 240 -0.55 8.21 13.73
CA GLY A 240 -0.46 8.00 12.29
C GLY A 240 -1.83 7.61 11.70
N LEU A 241 -2.59 6.75 12.39
CA LEU A 241 -3.96 6.40 11.98
C LEU A 241 -4.87 7.63 11.91
N VAL A 242 -4.79 8.54 12.90
CA VAL A 242 -5.55 9.79 12.88
C VAL A 242 -5.21 10.64 11.65
N GLN A 243 -3.92 10.78 11.34
CA GLN A 243 -3.47 11.54 10.18
C GLN A 243 -3.98 10.94 8.86
N VAL A 244 -4.00 9.60 8.73
CA VAL A 244 -4.55 8.91 7.56
C VAL A 244 -6.07 9.13 7.44
N ILE A 245 -6.81 9.11 8.55
CA ILE A 245 -8.24 9.42 8.57
C ILE A 245 -8.49 10.84 8.06
N ASP A 246 -7.80 11.83 8.62
CA ASP A 246 -7.95 13.24 8.24
C ASP A 246 -7.63 13.46 6.76
N ALA A 247 -6.53 12.87 6.27
CA ALA A 247 -6.13 12.94 4.87
C ALA A 247 -7.14 12.26 3.92
N SER A 248 -7.79 11.19 4.38
CA SER A 248 -8.82 10.47 3.61
C SER A 248 -10.11 11.29 3.52
N VAL A 249 -10.57 11.82 4.66
CA VAL A 249 -11.76 12.69 4.75
C VAL A 249 -11.58 13.94 3.89
N LEU A 250 -10.41 14.58 3.96
CA LEU A 250 -10.10 15.75 3.13
C LEU A 250 -10.08 15.40 1.64
N SER A 251 -9.59 14.22 1.27
CA SER A 251 -9.53 13.79 -0.14
C SER A 251 -10.92 13.51 -0.74
N LEU A 252 -11.91 13.20 0.09
CA LEU A 252 -13.29 12.94 -0.33
C LEU A 252 -14.25 14.10 -0.04
N ALA A 253 -13.74 15.29 0.34
CA ALA A 253 -14.58 16.40 0.79
C ALA A 253 -15.63 16.85 -0.24
N ASP A 254 -15.31 16.77 -1.53
CA ASP A 254 -16.20 17.16 -2.64
C ASP A 254 -17.02 15.98 -3.19
N GLU A 255 -16.81 14.76 -2.67
CA GLU A 255 -17.54 13.57 -3.10
C GLU A 255 -18.87 13.45 -2.35
N PRO A 256 -19.97 13.03 -3.01
CA PRO A 256 -21.24 12.82 -2.33
C PRO A 256 -21.10 11.78 -1.21
N ARG A 257 -21.58 12.11 -0.01
CA ARG A 257 -21.57 11.20 1.16
C ARG A 257 -22.27 9.87 0.92
N SER A 258 -23.22 9.81 0.00
CA SER A 258 -23.92 8.58 -0.41
C SER A 258 -23.13 7.70 -1.39
N SER A 259 -21.93 8.10 -1.80
CA SER A 259 -21.11 7.32 -2.73
C SER A 259 -20.48 6.09 -2.06
N ASP A 260 -20.16 5.07 -2.86
CA ASP A 260 -19.46 3.87 -2.39
C ASP A 260 -18.10 4.21 -1.74
N LYS A 261 -17.44 5.28 -2.19
CA LYS A 261 -16.17 5.78 -1.63
C LYS A 261 -16.31 6.15 -0.15
N TRP A 262 -17.39 6.88 0.18
CA TRP A 262 -17.70 7.27 1.55
C TRP A 262 -18.22 6.09 2.37
N LYS A 263 -19.06 5.22 1.79
CA LYS A 263 -19.54 4.00 2.43
C LYS A 263 -18.38 3.13 2.92
N ASP A 264 -17.39 2.87 2.06
CA ASP A 264 -16.20 2.09 2.42
C ASP A 264 -15.38 2.78 3.51
N LEU A 265 -15.19 4.10 3.42
CA LEU A 265 -14.42 4.87 4.39
C LEU A 265 -15.09 4.91 5.78
N GLU A 266 -16.40 5.08 5.83
CA GLU A 266 -17.15 5.16 7.09
C GLU A 266 -17.09 3.86 7.89
N VAL A 267 -17.17 2.70 7.21
CA VAL A 267 -17.00 1.39 7.85
C VAL A 267 -15.63 1.27 8.54
N ASP A 268 -14.56 1.67 7.86
CA ASP A 268 -13.21 1.60 8.45
C ASP A 268 -12.97 2.67 9.52
N MET A 269 -13.59 3.86 9.41
CA MET A 269 -13.55 4.89 10.45
C MET A 269 -14.26 4.44 11.72
N GLU A 270 -15.43 3.79 11.62
CA GLU A 270 -16.13 3.23 12.79
C GLU A 270 -15.29 2.20 13.53
N ARG A 271 -14.59 1.34 12.78
CA ARG A 271 -13.63 0.38 13.35
C ARG A 271 -12.44 1.08 14.01
N ALA A 272 -11.90 2.12 13.37
CA ALA A 272 -10.77 2.88 13.90
C ALA A 272 -11.11 3.59 15.22
N VAL A 273 -12.33 4.10 15.39
CA VAL A 273 -12.80 4.72 16.65
C VAL A 273 -12.68 3.74 17.83
N ILE A 274 -12.92 2.45 17.63
CA ILE A 274 -12.79 1.44 18.70
C ILE A 274 -11.33 1.30 19.17
N VAL A 275 -10.37 1.37 18.24
CA VAL A 275 -8.94 1.23 18.54
C VAL A 275 -8.32 2.52 19.09
N LEU A 276 -8.85 3.69 18.72
CA LEU A 276 -8.36 4.97 19.20
C LEU A 276 -8.82 5.32 20.63
N ASN A 277 -9.97 4.80 21.06
CA ASN A 277 -10.45 4.90 22.44
C ASN A 277 -9.71 3.94 23.41
#